data_AF-A0A7G1KUX7-F1
#
_entry.id   AF-A0A7G1KUX7-F1
#
_cell.length_a   1.000
_cell.length_b   1.000
_cell.length_c   1.000
_cell.angle_alpha   90.00
_cell.angle_beta   90.00
_cell.angle_gamma   90.00
#
_symmetry.space_group_name_H-M   'P 1'
#
loop_
_entity.id
_entity.type
_entity.pdbx_description
1 polymer ?
#
loop_
_entity_poly.entity_id
_entity_poly.type
_entity_poly.pdbx_seq_one_letter_code
_entity_poly.pdbx_strand_id
1 'polypeptide(L)'
;MSVQRFRPRVAVEAIQFESWSDALKIQEWAPGTIYVPLGYEHDMRREHELDSSTGYVRDNAPAYLVVRTAKGLERADLGDWIVRGVTGEDFICPGGDFAKAYEELPEENPTTVKGMHRRVQILETALDRARLALAAMERSNGGEVW
;
A
#
# COMPACT_ATOMS: atom_id res chain seq x y z
N MET A 1 37.02 6.69 -13.67
CA MET A 1 36.03 6.06 -12.77
C MET A 1 34.74 5.89 -13.54
N SER A 2 34.06 4.75 -13.43
CA SER A 2 32.76 4.51 -14.07
C SER A 2 31.64 4.57 -13.04
N VAL A 3 30.53 5.26 -13.35
CA VAL A 3 29.35 5.27 -12.49
C VAL A 3 28.53 4.01 -12.77
N GLN A 4 28.45 3.13 -11.77
CA GLN A 4 27.52 2.00 -11.81
C GLN A 4 26.19 2.43 -11.18
N ARG A 5 25.06 2.02 -11.79
CA ARG A 5 23.71 2.31 -11.30
C ARG A 5 23.01 0.98 -11.03
N PHE A 6 22.52 0.81 -9.80
CA PHE A 6 21.79 -0.37 -9.36
C PHE A 6 20.33 0.04 -9.06
N ARG A 7 19.37 -0.81 -9.43
CA ARG A 7 18.00 -0.73 -8.89
C ARG A 7 17.87 -1.76 -7.76
N PRO A 8 17.40 -1.40 -6.57
CA PRO A 8 17.01 -2.40 -5.58
C PRO A 8 15.76 -3.12 -6.10
N ARG A 9 15.78 -4.45 -6.17
CA ARG A 9 14.57 -5.26 -6.38
C ARG A 9 13.89 -5.44 -5.04
N VAL A 10 12.78 -4.74 -4.84
CA VAL A 10 12.00 -4.75 -3.60
C VAL A 10 10.56 -5.08 -3.97
N ALA A 11 9.96 -6.05 -3.28
CA ALA A 11 8.54 -6.34 -3.44
C ALA A 11 7.70 -5.26 -2.76
N VAL A 12 6.59 -4.91 -3.38
CA VAL A 12 5.56 -3.99 -2.86
C VAL A 12 4.20 -4.64 -3.02
N GLU A 13 3.23 -4.24 -2.21
CA GLU A 13 1.82 -4.58 -2.42
C GLU A 13 1.15 -3.44 -3.19
N ALA A 14 0.16 -3.74 -4.03
CA ALA A 14 -0.57 -2.73 -4.77
C ALA A 14 -2.02 -3.17 -5.06
N ILE A 15 -2.93 -2.20 -5.15
CA ILE A 15 -4.32 -2.38 -5.56
C ILE A 15 -4.66 -1.34 -6.64
N GLN A 16 -5.31 -1.77 -7.72
CA GLN A 16 -5.75 -0.86 -8.79
C GLN A 16 -7.16 -0.35 -8.53
N PHE A 17 -7.40 0.93 -8.79
CA PHE A 17 -8.75 1.52 -8.77
C PHE A 17 -9.42 1.32 -10.13
N GLU A 18 -9.84 0.09 -10.43
CA GLU A 18 -10.51 -0.25 -11.70
C GLU A 18 -11.96 0.28 -11.76
N SER A 19 -12.71 0.16 -10.67
CA SER A 19 -14.15 0.45 -10.65
C SER A 19 -14.65 1.05 -9.34
N TRP A 20 -15.87 1.61 -9.37
CA TRP A 20 -16.57 2.07 -8.16
C TRP A 20 -16.72 0.97 -7.10
N SER A 21 -16.95 -0.26 -7.54
CA SER A 21 -17.13 -1.44 -6.69
C SER A 21 -15.92 -1.76 -5.82
N ASP A 22 -14.73 -1.25 -6.17
CA ASP A 22 -13.49 -1.52 -5.46
C ASP A 22 -13.23 -0.54 -4.31
N ALA A 23 -13.96 0.57 -4.24
CA ALA A 23 -13.74 1.62 -3.24
C ALA A 23 -13.76 1.13 -1.80
N LEU A 24 -14.66 0.21 -1.44
CA LEU A 24 -14.71 -0.38 -0.09
C LEU A 24 -13.49 -1.27 0.17
N LYS A 25 -13.08 -2.12 -0.79
CA LYS A 25 -11.87 -2.97 -0.70
C LYS A 25 -10.62 -2.11 -0.55
N ILE A 26 -10.56 -1.01 -1.29
CA ILE A 26 -9.46 -0.05 -1.25
C ILE A 26 -9.44 0.70 0.08
N GLN A 27 -10.58 1.07 0.66
CA GLN A 27 -10.66 1.70 1.98
C GLN A 27 -10.33 0.73 3.12
N GLU A 28 -10.63 -0.57 2.96
CA GLU A 28 -10.18 -1.64 3.87
C GLU A 28 -8.67 -1.87 3.78
N TRP A 29 -8.11 -1.90 2.56
CA TRP A 29 -6.69 -2.14 2.33
C TRP A 29 -5.80 -0.92 2.61
N ALA A 30 -6.27 0.30 2.33
CA ALA A 30 -5.64 1.60 2.62
C ALA A 30 -6.56 2.50 3.48
N PRO A 31 -6.57 2.29 4.82
CA PRO A 31 -7.43 3.02 5.74
C PRO A 31 -7.24 4.54 5.71
N GLY A 32 -8.35 5.27 5.71
CA GLY A 32 -8.35 6.73 5.63
C GLY A 32 -8.34 7.30 4.21
N THR A 33 -8.44 6.44 3.19
CA THR A 33 -8.84 6.83 1.83
C THR A 33 -10.27 7.38 1.84
N ILE A 34 -10.53 8.48 1.11
CA ILE A 34 -11.85 9.09 0.94
C ILE A 34 -12.33 8.84 -0.50
N TYR A 35 -13.59 8.46 -0.65
CA TYR A 35 -14.21 8.06 -1.92
C TYR A 35 -15.20 9.15 -2.39
N VAL A 36 -14.88 9.86 -3.49
CA VAL A 36 -15.55 11.10 -3.93
C VAL A 36 -16.45 10.83 -5.15
N PRO A 37 -17.79 10.89 -5.00
CA PRO A 37 -18.71 10.49 -6.07
C PRO A 37 -18.64 11.33 -7.35
N LEU A 38 -19.14 10.74 -8.44
CA LEU A 38 -19.46 11.46 -9.67
C LEU A 38 -20.41 12.63 -9.35
N GLY A 39 -20.07 13.83 -9.83
CA GLY A 39 -20.82 15.06 -9.57
C GLY A 39 -20.72 15.67 -8.15
N TYR A 40 -20.01 15.05 -7.19
CA TYR A 40 -19.93 15.56 -5.81
C TYR A 40 -18.80 16.59 -5.60
N GLU A 41 -19.04 17.55 -4.71
CA GLU A 41 -18.11 18.62 -4.36
C GLU A 41 -16.98 18.15 -3.43
N HIS A 42 -15.73 18.58 -3.70
CA HIS A 42 -14.55 18.32 -2.87
C HIS A 42 -13.32 19.12 -3.36
N ASP A 43 -12.49 19.63 -2.44
CA ASP A 43 -11.26 20.43 -2.64
C ASP A 43 -10.16 19.84 -3.59
N MET A 44 -10.36 18.66 -4.16
CA MET A 44 -9.42 18.00 -5.10
C MET A 44 -10.02 17.81 -6.50
N ARG A 45 -11.12 18.52 -6.78
CA ARG A 45 -11.65 18.74 -8.13
C ARG A 45 -10.65 19.51 -8.99
N ARG A 46 -10.62 19.20 -10.28
CA ARG A 46 -9.82 19.93 -11.27
C ARG A 46 -10.67 21.00 -11.94
N GLU A 47 -10.06 22.09 -12.38
CA GLU A 47 -10.74 23.22 -13.03
C GLU A 47 -11.68 22.81 -14.18
N HIS A 48 -11.28 21.81 -14.99
CA HIS A 48 -12.10 21.30 -16.10
C HIS A 48 -13.31 20.45 -15.68
N GLU A 49 -13.43 20.12 -14.38
CA GLU A 49 -14.56 19.40 -13.79
C GLU A 49 -15.62 20.36 -13.23
N LEU A 50 -15.30 21.65 -13.16
CA LEU A 50 -16.21 22.72 -12.76
C LEU A 50 -16.89 23.34 -13.99
N ASP A 51 -18.14 23.76 -13.85
CA ASP A 51 -18.83 24.57 -14.83
C ASP A 51 -18.25 26.00 -14.85
N SER A 52 -17.76 26.46 -16.00
CA SER A 52 -17.05 27.73 -16.13
C SER A 52 -17.96 28.98 -16.07
N SER A 53 -19.28 28.80 -15.97
CA SER A 53 -20.25 29.89 -15.86
C SER A 53 -20.82 30.07 -14.45
N THR A 54 -20.77 29.02 -13.62
CA THR A 54 -21.34 28.99 -12.27
C THR A 54 -20.35 28.61 -11.16
N GLY A 55 -19.24 27.95 -11.50
CA GLY A 55 -18.23 27.47 -10.55
C GLY A 55 -18.56 26.14 -9.86
N TYR A 56 -19.76 25.59 -10.03
CA TYR A 56 -20.15 24.31 -9.44
C TYR A 56 -19.48 23.13 -10.15
N VAL A 57 -19.26 22.03 -9.42
CA VAL A 57 -18.93 20.72 -10.03
C VAL A 57 -20.02 20.30 -11.02
N ARG A 58 -19.61 19.84 -12.20
CA ARG A 58 -20.52 19.33 -13.24
C ARG A 58 -21.12 17.99 -12.83
N ASP A 59 -22.38 17.73 -13.18
CA ASP A 59 -23.05 16.44 -12.95
C ASP A 59 -22.26 15.22 -13.48
N ASN A 60 -21.45 15.42 -14.53
CA ASN A 60 -20.62 14.38 -15.15
C ASN A 60 -19.14 14.41 -14.72
N ALA A 61 -18.76 15.20 -13.71
CA ALA A 61 -17.42 15.21 -13.16
C ALA A 61 -17.06 13.82 -12.61
N PRO A 62 -15.89 13.25 -12.96
CA PRO A 62 -15.60 11.84 -12.71
C PRO A 62 -15.48 11.54 -11.21
N ALA A 63 -15.81 10.31 -10.84
CA ALA A 63 -15.54 9.78 -9.52
C ALA A 63 -14.03 9.57 -9.31
N TYR A 64 -13.52 9.82 -8.10
CA TYR A 64 -12.10 9.63 -7.77
C TYR A 64 -11.88 9.24 -6.29
N LEU A 65 -10.65 8.83 -5.96
CA LEU A 65 -10.21 8.57 -4.59
C LEU A 65 -9.24 9.65 -4.11
N VAL A 66 -9.29 9.98 -2.83
CA VAL A 66 -8.26 10.77 -2.13
C VAL A 66 -7.54 9.84 -1.15
N VAL A 67 -6.27 9.56 -1.42
CA VAL A 67 -5.44 8.68 -0.62
C VAL A 67 -4.53 9.51 0.28
N ARG A 68 -4.34 9.05 1.52
CA ARG A 68 -3.36 9.63 2.44
C ARG A 68 -1.99 9.04 2.16
N THR A 69 -1.08 9.84 1.62
CA THR A 69 0.29 9.44 1.30
C THR A 69 1.30 10.12 2.22
N ALA A 70 2.56 9.73 2.12
CA ALA A 70 3.66 10.41 2.82
C ALA A 70 3.84 11.90 2.42
N LYS A 71 3.21 12.36 1.34
CA LYS A 71 3.24 13.78 0.90
C LYS A 71 2.06 14.61 1.42
N GLY A 72 0.99 13.97 1.91
CA GLY A 72 -0.26 14.63 2.27
C GLY A 72 -1.49 13.87 1.76
N LEU A 73 -2.44 14.59 1.17
CA LEU A 73 -3.56 14.00 0.44
C LEU A 73 -3.26 14.08 -1.07
N GLU A 74 -3.31 12.95 -1.76
CA GLU A 74 -3.11 12.86 -3.21
C GLU A 74 -4.33 12.18 -3.85
N ARG A 75 -4.68 12.58 -5.07
CA ARG A 75 -5.86 12.08 -5.81
C ARG A 75 -5.47 10.97 -6.78
N ALA A 76 -6.20 9.85 -6.74
CA ALA A 76 -6.12 8.76 -7.73
C ALA A 76 -7.38 8.75 -8.60
N ASP A 77 -7.19 8.70 -9.91
CA ASP A 77 -8.27 8.52 -10.89
C ASP A 77 -8.46 7.04 -11.25
N LEU A 78 -9.55 6.72 -11.95
CA LEU A 78 -9.82 5.35 -12.42
C LEU A 78 -8.67 4.84 -13.33
N GLY A 79 -8.18 3.65 -13.01
CA GLY A 79 -7.02 3.01 -13.65
C GLY A 79 -5.69 3.25 -12.94
N ASP A 80 -5.61 4.16 -11.97
CA ASP A 80 -4.41 4.35 -11.14
C ASP A 80 -4.22 3.23 -10.12
N TRP A 81 -2.98 3.02 -9.70
CA TRP A 81 -2.59 2.05 -8.67
C TRP A 81 -2.27 2.76 -7.37
N ILE A 82 -2.74 2.20 -6.26
CA ILE A 82 -2.34 2.58 -4.92
C ILE A 82 -1.36 1.51 -4.44
N VAL A 83 -0.14 1.93 -4.14
CA VAL A 83 1.01 1.06 -3.91
C VAL A 83 1.51 1.30 -2.49
N ARG A 84 1.78 0.22 -1.76
CA ARG A 84 2.32 0.24 -0.40
C ARG A 84 3.82 0.04 -0.42
N GLY A 85 4.54 1.06 0.01
CA GLY A 85 5.98 1.00 0.20
C GLY A 85 6.39 0.15 1.39
N VAL A 86 7.68 -0.18 1.47
CA VAL A 86 8.20 -1.13 2.47
C VAL A 86 8.29 -0.61 3.90
N THR A 87 8.00 0.67 4.14
CA THR A 87 7.78 1.21 5.48
C THR A 87 6.30 1.39 5.82
N GLY A 88 5.40 0.84 5.00
CA GLY A 88 3.94 0.89 5.18
C GLY A 88 3.30 2.18 4.66
N GLU A 89 4.05 2.98 3.91
CA GLU A 89 3.59 4.24 3.32
C GLU A 89 2.87 4.01 1.98
N ASP A 90 1.62 4.48 1.86
CA ASP A 90 0.86 4.38 0.63
C ASP A 90 1.22 5.53 -0.33
N PHE A 91 1.29 5.24 -1.62
CA PHE A 91 1.51 6.22 -2.68
C PHE A 91 0.76 5.86 -3.95
N ILE A 92 0.43 6.87 -4.76
CA ILE A 92 -0.28 6.68 -6.03
C ILE A 92 0.72 6.54 -7.17
N CYS A 93 0.53 5.55 -8.02
CA CYS A 93 1.28 5.31 -9.24
C CYS A 93 0.32 5.30 -10.44
N PRO A 94 0.44 6.25 -11.39
CA PRO A 94 -0.47 6.30 -12.53
C PRO A 94 -0.46 5.01 -13.34
N GLY A 95 -1.63 4.56 -13.81
CA GLY A 95 -1.77 3.25 -14.47
C GLY A 95 -0.82 3.04 -15.66
N GLY A 96 -0.57 4.09 -16.43
CA GLY A 96 0.37 4.07 -17.56
C GLY A 96 1.85 3.96 -17.16
N ASP A 97 2.23 4.20 -15.91
CA ASP A 97 3.61 4.12 -15.40
C ASP A 97 3.86 2.91 -14.48
N PHE A 98 2.82 2.38 -13.81
CA PHE A 98 2.94 1.19 -12.96
C PHE A 98 3.59 0.01 -13.70
N ALA A 99 3.08 -0.33 -14.89
CA ALA A 99 3.62 -1.39 -15.75
C ALA A 99 5.02 -1.11 -16.35
N LYS A 100 5.59 0.09 -16.15
CA LYS A 100 6.98 0.44 -16.49
C LYS A 100 7.92 0.37 -15.28
N ALA A 101 7.36 0.52 -14.07
CA ALA A 101 8.09 0.57 -12.81
C ALA A 101 8.17 -0.80 -12.12
N TYR A 102 7.13 -1.62 -12.26
CA TYR A 102 6.97 -2.90 -11.57
C TYR A 102 6.90 -4.09 -12.55
N GLU A 103 7.23 -5.26 -12.02
CA GLU A 103 7.25 -6.56 -12.69
C GLU A 103 6.46 -7.50 -11.77
N GLU A 104 5.44 -8.19 -12.28
CA GLU A 104 4.66 -9.12 -11.46
C GLU A 104 5.57 -10.24 -10.94
N LEU A 105 5.57 -10.44 -9.63
CA LEU A 105 6.25 -11.57 -9.03
C LEU A 105 5.33 -12.80 -9.16
N PRO A 106 5.82 -13.94 -9.67
CA PRO A 106 5.01 -15.15 -9.73
C PRO A 106 4.62 -15.56 -8.31
N GLU A 107 3.35 -15.93 -8.10
CA GLU A 107 2.84 -16.34 -6.79
C GLU A 107 3.74 -17.41 -6.15
N GLU A 108 4.24 -17.17 -4.93
CA GLU A 108 4.88 -18.21 -4.12
C GLU A 108 3.81 -19.20 -3.61
N ASN A 109 3.25 -19.99 -4.53
CA ASN A 109 2.20 -20.97 -4.26
C ASN A 109 2.65 -21.88 -3.09
N PRO A 110 1.98 -21.80 -1.92
CA PRO A 110 2.59 -22.21 -0.64
C PRO A 110 2.74 -23.73 -0.46
N THR A 111 2.16 -24.53 -1.35
CA THR A 111 2.38 -25.98 -1.45
C THR A 111 3.70 -26.34 -2.14
N THR A 112 4.36 -25.38 -2.80
CA THR A 112 5.68 -25.58 -3.40
C THR A 112 6.73 -25.77 -2.31
N VAL A 113 7.53 -26.85 -2.38
CA VAL A 113 8.55 -27.23 -1.39
C VAL A 113 9.43 -26.05 -0.94
N LYS A 114 9.81 -25.17 -1.88
CA LYS A 114 10.62 -23.97 -1.63
C LYS A 114 9.92 -22.93 -0.73
N GLY A 115 8.64 -22.64 -0.97
CA GLY A 115 7.84 -21.73 -0.14
C GLY A 115 7.57 -22.34 1.24
N MET A 116 7.36 -23.65 1.30
CA MET A 116 7.20 -24.37 2.56
C MET A 116 8.48 -24.32 3.42
N HIS A 117 9.66 -24.50 2.80
CA HIS A 117 10.97 -24.35 3.47
C HIS A 117 11.16 -22.93 4.04
N ARG A 118 10.81 -21.90 3.27
CA ARG A 118 10.91 -20.49 3.68
C ARG A 118 9.99 -20.17 4.86
N ARG A 119 8.76 -20.71 4.89
CA ARG A 119 7.84 -20.58 6.04
C ARG A 119 8.36 -21.27 7.29
N VAL A 120 8.97 -22.46 7.16
CA VAL A 120 9.61 -23.17 8.29
C VAL A 120 10.73 -22.32 8.90
N GLN A 121 11.67 -21.80 8.08
CA GLN A 121 12.77 -20.96 8.57
C GLN A 121 12.32 -19.69 9.30
N ILE A 122 11.23 -19.06 8.85
CA ILE A 122 10.64 -17.88 9.51
C ILE A 122 10.06 -18.26 10.88
N LEU A 123 9.35 -19.39 10.96
CA LEU A 123 8.75 -19.88 12.21
C LEU A 123 9.81 -20.35 13.22
N GLU A 124 10.87 -21.02 12.78
CA GLU A 124 12.03 -21.40 13.60
C GLU A 124 12.72 -20.16 14.18
N THR A 125 12.99 -19.15 13.33
CA THR A 125 13.59 -17.88 13.75
C THR A 125 12.72 -17.13 14.77
N ALA A 126 11.39 -17.17 14.61
CA ALA A 126 10.46 -16.57 15.56
C ALA A 126 10.41 -17.35 16.90
N LEU A 127 10.42 -18.68 16.85
CA LEU A 127 10.39 -19.54 18.03
C LEU A 127 11.67 -19.41 18.88
N ASP A 128 12.84 -19.34 18.25
CA ASP A 128 14.10 -19.16 18.98
C ASP A 128 14.24 -17.76 19.58
N ARG A 129 13.70 -16.72 18.92
CA ARG A 129 13.57 -15.39 19.54
C ARG A 129 12.65 -15.42 20.76
N ALA A 130 11.52 -16.13 20.68
CA ALA A 130 10.60 -16.28 21.81
C ALA A 130 11.24 -17.04 22.98
N ARG A 131 12.00 -18.12 22.71
CA ARG A 131 12.78 -18.88 23.70
C ARG A 131 13.85 -18.01 24.38
N LEU A 132 14.60 -17.22 23.60
CA LEU A 132 15.62 -16.31 24.13
C LEU A 132 15.00 -15.19 24.99
N ALA A 133 13.84 -14.67 24.61
CA ALA A 133 13.10 -13.69 25.42
C ALA A 133 12.59 -14.30 26.73
N LEU A 134 11.97 -15.49 26.69
CA LEU A 134 11.49 -16.19 27.90
C LEU A 134 12.65 -16.47 28.87
N ALA A 135 13.75 -17.05 28.36
CA ALA A 135 14.95 -17.31 29.15
C ALA A 135 15.66 -16.04 29.65
N ALA A 136 15.38 -14.86 29.10
CA ALA A 136 15.83 -13.58 29.66
C ALA A 136 14.91 -13.10 30.78
N MET A 137 13.59 -13.24 30.64
CA MET A 137 12.59 -12.91 31.67
C MET A 137 12.75 -13.80 32.91
N GLU A 138 12.96 -15.10 32.74
CA GLU A 138 13.21 -16.05 33.84
C GLU A 138 14.46 -15.66 34.65
N ARG A 139 15.54 -15.25 33.97
CA ARG A 139 16.76 -14.73 34.63
C ARG A 139 16.56 -13.37 35.31
N SER A 140 15.58 -12.57 34.88
CA SER A 140 15.22 -11.31 35.56
C SER A 140 14.36 -11.54 36.81
N ASN A 141 13.51 -12.57 36.83
CA ASN A 141 12.65 -12.87 37.98
C ASN A 141 13.35 -13.63 39.12
N GLY A 142 14.50 -14.26 38.87
CA GLY A 142 15.31 -14.93 39.91
C GLY A 142 16.11 -14.00 40.82
N GLY A 143 15.87 -12.69 40.78
CA GLY A 143 16.75 -11.65 41.37
C GLY A 143 16.36 -11.10 42.74
N GLU A 144 15.14 -11.34 43.23
CA GLU A 144 14.68 -10.84 44.53
C GLU A 144 14.22 -11.97 45.46
N VAL A 145 15.13 -12.40 46.34
CA VAL A 145 14.81 -13.08 47.59
C VAL A 145 15.71 -12.49 48.68
N TRP A 146 15.12 -11.63 49.52
CA TRP A 146 15.70 -11.06 50.74
C TRP A 146 14.73 -11.29 51.90
#